data_AF-A0AAQ3K3S4-F1
#
_entry.id   AF-A0AAQ3K3S4-F1
#
_cell.length_a   1.000
_cell.length_b   1.000
_cell.length_c   1.000
_cell.angle_alpha   90.00
_cell.angle_beta   90.00
_cell.angle_gamma   90.00
#
_symmetry.space_group_name_H-M   'P 1'
#
loop_
_entity.id
_entity.type
_entity.pdbx_description
1 polymer ?
#
loop_
_entity_poly.entity_id
_entity_poly.type
_entity_poly.pdbx_seq_one_letter_code
_entity_poly.pdbx_strand_id
1 'polypeptide(L)'
;MARILRDVSDIDNEVKCFLLLNMYLHVAWCLLSIDLQSTEESISALVSKRDSLFEQLECITRSLPNPPQEGRGENILSFRVIVIQAEMWCLFKKSKDSSIVLDSLGYSPDEPSIENFWNLSEKLLTISDETEDEDANVEYIEDTNRDAVMLAAAKLVATRSVPMDYLAPKIISHFGMHGASITDTIKHLISVIRKTANDEIPIIFLEALKRANQRHSVDIAQLPIYTFLCLLSV
;
A
#
# COMPACT_ATOMS: atom_id res chain seq x y z
N MET A 1 -6.11 -19.96 -11.26
CA MET A 1 -5.26 -19.35 -10.21
C MET A 1 -6.07 -19.07 -8.94
N ALA A 2 -7.14 -18.26 -8.98
CA ALA A 2 -7.96 -17.99 -7.78
C ALA A 2 -8.54 -19.24 -7.08
N ARG A 3 -8.95 -20.27 -7.83
CA ARG A 3 -9.36 -21.56 -7.24
C ARG A 3 -8.23 -22.26 -6.49
N ILE A 4 -7.02 -22.27 -7.06
CA ILE A 4 -5.84 -22.89 -6.42
C ILE A 4 -5.53 -22.20 -5.08
N LEU A 5 -5.56 -20.86 -5.06
CA LEU A 5 -5.35 -20.08 -3.83
C LEU A 5 -6.42 -20.32 -2.75
N ARG A 6 -7.66 -20.64 -3.14
CA ARG A 6 -8.76 -20.95 -2.20
C ARG A 6 -8.80 -22.41 -1.74
N ASP A 7 -8.53 -23.34 -2.66
CA ASP A 7 -8.85 -24.75 -2.48
C ASP A 7 -7.68 -25.55 -1.86
N VAL A 8 -6.48 -24.96 -1.80
CA VAL A 8 -5.30 -25.60 -1.21
C VAL A 8 -4.86 -24.80 0.02
N SER A 9 -5.14 -25.36 1.21
CA SER A 9 -4.94 -24.68 2.50
C SER A 9 -3.48 -24.48 2.88
N ASP A 10 -2.55 -25.20 2.26
CA ASP A 10 -1.12 -25.24 2.63
C ASP A 10 -0.22 -24.96 1.42
N ILE A 11 -0.45 -23.82 0.76
CA ILE A 11 0.43 -23.33 -0.30
C ILE A 11 1.53 -22.48 0.32
N ASP A 12 2.78 -22.78 -0.06
CA ASP A 12 3.96 -21.97 0.26
C ASP A 12 3.82 -20.50 -0.17
N ASN A 13 4.39 -19.59 0.62
CA ASN A 13 4.26 -18.14 0.39
C ASN A 13 4.88 -17.67 -0.93
N GLU A 14 5.95 -18.31 -1.42
CA GLU A 14 6.54 -17.99 -2.73
C GLU A 14 5.60 -18.39 -3.87
N VAL A 15 4.94 -19.54 -3.75
CA VAL A 15 3.95 -20.00 -4.73
C VAL A 15 2.73 -19.06 -4.73
N LYS A 16 2.26 -18.63 -3.55
CA LYS A 16 1.21 -17.60 -3.45
C LYS A 16 1.63 -16.30 -4.14
N CYS A 17 2.86 -15.84 -3.90
CA CYS A 17 3.41 -14.64 -4.56
C CYS A 17 3.40 -14.77 -6.09
N PHE A 18 3.87 -15.91 -6.61
CA PHE A 18 3.90 -16.18 -8.03
C PHE A 18 2.49 -16.19 -8.63
N LEU A 19 1.53 -16.86 -7.98
CA LEU A 19 0.14 -16.91 -8.44
C LEU A 19 -0.52 -15.53 -8.44
N LEU A 20 -0.31 -14.72 -7.39
CA LEU A 20 -0.80 -13.34 -7.32
C LEU A 20 -0.22 -12.48 -8.44
N LEU A 21 1.09 -12.57 -8.68
CA LEU A 21 1.74 -11.82 -9.76
C LEU A 21 1.18 -12.21 -11.12
N ASN A 22 0.98 -13.50 -11.39
CA ASN A 22 0.39 -13.96 -12.65
C ASN A 22 -1.07 -13.51 -12.81
N MET A 23 -1.86 -13.51 -11.73
CA MET A 23 -3.22 -12.97 -11.75
C MET A 23 -3.21 -11.46 -12.08
N TYR A 24 -2.33 -10.69 -11.43
CA TYR A 24 -2.15 -9.27 -11.70
C TYR A 24 -1.76 -9.00 -13.16
N LEU A 25 -0.74 -9.70 -13.67
CA LEU A 25 -0.28 -9.54 -15.05
C LEU A 25 -1.39 -9.87 -16.05
N HIS A 26 -2.17 -10.92 -15.79
CA HIS A 26 -3.30 -11.28 -16.66
C HIS A 26 -4.39 -10.20 -16.65
N VAL A 27 -4.74 -9.66 -15.49
CA VAL A 27 -5.71 -8.55 -15.39
C VAL A 27 -5.20 -7.31 -16.11
N ALA A 28 -3.95 -6.91 -15.88
CA ALA A 28 -3.34 -5.75 -16.52
C ALA A 28 -3.27 -5.92 -18.04
N TRP A 29 -2.95 -7.12 -18.53
CA TRP A 29 -2.92 -7.42 -19.95
C TRP A 29 -4.31 -7.38 -20.59
N CYS A 30 -5.32 -7.94 -19.91
CA CYS A 30 -6.70 -7.82 -20.35
C CYS A 30 -7.17 -6.36 -20.40
N LEU A 31 -6.82 -5.54 -19.40
CA LEU A 31 -7.13 -4.11 -19.41
C LEU A 31 -6.47 -3.39 -20.59
N LEU A 32 -5.20 -3.70 -20.88
CA LEU A 32 -4.48 -3.12 -22.03
C LEU A 32 -5.12 -3.50 -23.38
N SER A 33 -5.75 -4.67 -23.45
CA SER A 33 -6.45 -5.13 -24.66
C SER A 33 -7.84 -4.50 -24.86
N ILE A 34 -8.37 -3.75 -23.89
CA ILE A 34 -9.64 -3.03 -24.04
C ILE A 34 -9.45 -1.82 -24.95
N ASP A 35 -10.31 -1.71 -25.96
CA ASP A 35 -10.40 -0.63 -26.92
C ASP A 35 -11.85 -0.16 -27.11
N LEU A 36 -12.07 0.79 -28.03
CA LEU A 36 -13.41 1.32 -28.33
C LEU A 36 -14.37 0.29 -28.97
N GLN A 37 -13.87 -0.86 -29.43
CA GLN A 37 -14.65 -1.93 -30.06
C GLN A 37 -14.89 -3.11 -29.11
N SER A 38 -14.39 -3.02 -27.88
CA SER A 38 -14.50 -4.07 -26.88
C SER A 38 -15.96 -4.29 -26.49
N THR A 39 -16.38 -5.55 -26.50
CA THR A 39 -17.77 -5.92 -26.23
C THR A 39 -18.07 -5.89 -24.74
N GLU A 40 -19.35 -5.78 -24.38
CA GLU A 40 -19.78 -5.82 -22.97
C GLU A 40 -19.34 -7.12 -22.27
N GLU A 41 -19.30 -8.25 -22.99
CA GLU A 41 -18.83 -9.53 -22.46
C GLU A 41 -17.34 -9.50 -22.13
N SER A 42 -16.52 -8.85 -22.96
CA SER A 42 -15.08 -8.71 -22.71
C SER A 42 -14.81 -7.87 -21.46
N ILE A 43 -15.59 -6.80 -21.27
CA ILE A 43 -15.52 -5.92 -20.10
C ILE A 43 -16.03 -6.65 -18.85
N SER A 44 -17.15 -7.36 -18.93
CA SER A 44 -17.66 -8.19 -17.84
C SER A 44 -16.66 -9.27 -17.43
N ALA A 45 -16.01 -9.90 -18.40
CA ALA A 45 -14.98 -10.90 -18.16
C ALA A 45 -13.73 -10.30 -17.51
N LEU A 46 -13.38 -9.04 -17.79
CA LEU A 46 -12.31 -8.30 -17.11
C LEU A 46 -12.72 -7.92 -15.68
N VAL A 47 -13.92 -7.38 -15.48
CA VAL A 47 -14.50 -7.07 -14.17
C VAL A 47 -14.46 -8.31 -13.27
N SER A 48 -14.90 -9.47 -13.76
CA SER A 48 -14.85 -10.73 -13.01
C SER A 48 -13.43 -11.14 -12.60
N LYS A 49 -12.42 -10.92 -13.45
CA LYS A 49 -11.01 -11.21 -13.11
C LYS A 49 -10.46 -10.22 -12.09
N ARG A 50 -10.79 -8.93 -12.23
CA ARG A 50 -10.43 -7.85 -11.30
C ARG A 50 -10.98 -8.17 -9.91
N ASP A 51 -12.28 -8.45 -9.82
CA ASP A 51 -12.96 -8.73 -8.56
C ASP A 51 -12.42 -10.01 -7.92
N SER A 52 -12.21 -11.05 -8.72
CA SER A 52 -11.58 -12.27 -8.23
C SER A 52 -10.18 -12.03 -7.68
N LEU A 53 -9.37 -11.12 -8.25
CA LEU A 53 -8.05 -10.79 -7.70
C LEU A 53 -8.18 -9.96 -6.41
N PHE A 54 -9.08 -8.98 -6.36
CA PHE A 54 -9.32 -8.22 -5.12
C PHE A 54 -9.75 -9.13 -3.97
N GLU A 55 -10.67 -10.07 -4.21
CA GLU A 55 -11.06 -11.07 -3.22
C GLU A 55 -9.86 -11.87 -2.68
N GLN A 56 -8.93 -12.27 -3.55
CA GLN A 56 -7.73 -13.01 -3.11
C GLN A 56 -6.80 -12.14 -2.27
N LEU A 57 -6.53 -10.91 -2.71
CA LEU A 57 -5.67 -9.98 -1.98
C LEU A 57 -6.24 -9.67 -0.59
N GLU A 58 -7.54 -9.44 -0.51
CA GLU A 58 -8.23 -9.13 0.73
C GLU A 58 -8.28 -10.34 1.68
N CYS A 59 -8.56 -11.53 1.15
CA CYS A 59 -8.54 -12.78 1.92
C CYS A 59 -7.15 -13.04 2.51
N ILE A 60 -6.09 -12.91 1.71
CA ILE A 60 -4.71 -13.09 2.16
C ILE A 60 -4.37 -12.04 3.21
N THR A 61 -4.68 -10.76 2.98
CA THR A 61 -4.44 -9.66 3.92
C THR A 61 -5.05 -9.94 5.30
N ARG A 62 -6.27 -10.47 5.34
CA ARG A 62 -6.95 -10.85 6.61
C ARG A 62 -6.33 -12.08 7.28
N SER A 63 -5.74 -12.98 6.51
CA SER A 63 -5.14 -14.22 7.02
C SER A 63 -3.71 -14.05 7.52
N LEU A 64 -3.04 -12.96 7.14
CA LEU A 64 -1.67 -12.68 7.59
C LEU A 64 -1.65 -12.40 9.10
N PRO A 65 -0.70 -12.99 9.84
CA PRO A 65 -0.66 -12.88 11.30
C PRO A 65 -0.42 -11.45 11.79
N ASN A 66 -1.03 -11.12 12.92
CA ASN A 66 -0.85 -9.88 13.66
C ASN A 66 -0.45 -10.21 15.12
N PRO A 67 0.79 -9.95 15.58
CA PRO A 67 1.93 -9.34 14.87
C PRO A 67 2.59 -10.28 13.84
N PRO A 68 3.38 -9.75 12.88
CA PRO A 68 4.14 -10.59 11.95
C PRO A 68 5.06 -11.51 12.75
N GLN A 69 5.10 -12.80 12.41
CA GLN A 69 6.14 -13.66 12.96
C GLN A 69 7.46 -13.29 12.27
N GLU A 70 8.56 -13.30 13.02
CA GLU A 70 9.91 -13.12 12.48
C GLU A 70 10.21 -14.26 11.50
N GLY A 71 9.90 -14.04 10.23
CA GLY A 71 10.01 -15.04 9.18
C GLY A 71 10.08 -14.39 7.81
N ARG A 72 11.22 -14.57 7.12
CA ARG A 72 11.51 -14.03 5.78
C ARG A 72 10.38 -14.30 4.76
N GLY A 73 9.71 -15.45 4.86
CA GLY A 73 8.65 -15.87 3.94
C GLY A 73 7.32 -15.11 4.10
N GLU A 74 6.96 -14.65 5.29
CA GLU A 74 5.71 -13.88 5.52
C GLU A 74 5.85 -12.43 5.03
N ASN A 75 7.04 -11.86 5.19
CA ASN A 75 7.36 -10.51 4.72
C ASN A 75 7.28 -10.40 3.19
N ILE A 76 7.76 -11.41 2.46
CA ILE A 76 7.71 -11.44 0.99
C ILE A 76 6.26 -11.44 0.48
N LEU A 77 5.38 -12.25 1.09
CA LEU A 77 3.97 -12.31 0.70
C LEU A 77 3.24 -11.01 1.04
N SER A 78 3.45 -10.50 2.25
CA SER A 78 2.90 -9.21 2.70
C SER A 78 3.28 -8.07 1.76
N PHE A 79 4.56 -7.99 1.41
CA PHE A 79 5.08 -7.03 0.44
C PHE A 79 4.40 -7.17 -0.93
N ARG A 80 4.33 -8.39 -1.47
CA ARG A 80 3.71 -8.65 -2.77
C ARG A 80 2.25 -8.22 -2.81
N VAL A 81 1.50 -8.52 -1.75
CA VAL A 81 0.08 -8.15 -1.62
C VAL A 81 -0.08 -6.63 -1.62
N ILE A 82 0.69 -5.91 -0.80
CA ILE A 82 0.63 -4.44 -0.72
C ILE A 82 0.90 -3.79 -2.09
N VAL A 83 1.98 -4.20 -2.76
CA VAL A 83 2.34 -3.61 -4.06
C VAL A 83 1.26 -3.89 -5.09
N ILE A 84 0.81 -5.13 -5.24
CA ILE A 84 -0.24 -5.47 -6.23
C ILE A 84 -1.53 -4.74 -5.91
N GLN A 85 -1.92 -4.65 -4.64
CA GLN A 85 -3.16 -3.99 -4.23
C GLN A 85 -3.12 -2.49 -4.56
N ALA A 86 -2.00 -1.81 -4.30
CA ALA A 86 -1.83 -0.41 -4.66
C ALA A 86 -1.88 -0.20 -6.19
N GLU A 87 -1.20 -1.04 -6.96
CA GLU A 87 -1.27 -0.99 -8.44
C GLU A 87 -2.70 -1.20 -8.95
N MET A 88 -3.41 -2.18 -8.41
CA MET A 88 -4.78 -2.50 -8.82
C MET A 88 -5.75 -1.34 -8.52
N TRP A 89 -5.64 -0.70 -7.36
CA TRP A 89 -6.44 0.49 -7.03
C TRP A 89 -6.13 1.67 -7.95
N CYS A 90 -4.86 1.86 -8.34
CA CYS A 90 -4.49 2.87 -9.32
C CYS A 90 -5.04 2.56 -10.73
N LEU A 91 -4.88 1.32 -11.20
CA LEU A 91 -5.28 0.88 -12.55
C LEU A 91 -6.79 0.98 -12.76
N PHE A 92 -7.57 0.60 -11.75
CA PHE A 92 -9.03 0.59 -11.82
C PHE A 92 -9.65 1.75 -11.07
N LYS A 93 -8.90 2.81 -10.76
CA LYS A 93 -9.43 3.97 -10.05
C LYS A 93 -10.70 4.47 -10.75
N LYS A 94 -11.79 4.60 -9.98
CA LYS A 94 -13.02 5.18 -10.50
C LYS A 94 -12.80 6.64 -10.93
N SER A 95 -13.06 6.93 -12.20
CA SER A 95 -12.97 8.28 -12.77
C SER A 95 -14.34 8.95 -12.75
N LYS A 96 -14.40 10.29 -12.68
CA LYS A 96 -15.67 11.02 -12.73
C LYS A 96 -16.23 11.19 -14.15
N ASP A 97 -15.39 10.95 -15.17
CA ASP A 97 -15.67 11.34 -16.56
C ASP A 97 -15.64 10.14 -17.54
N SER A 98 -15.76 8.90 -17.04
CA SER A 98 -15.78 7.71 -17.89
C SER A 98 -17.12 7.51 -18.59
N SER A 99 -17.09 6.93 -19.80
CA SER A 99 -18.30 6.42 -20.45
C SER A 99 -18.99 5.40 -19.54
N ILE A 100 -20.33 5.27 -19.66
CA ILE A 100 -21.15 4.35 -18.82
C ILE A 100 -20.57 2.92 -18.84
N VAL A 101 -20.06 2.50 -19.99
CA VAL A 101 -19.47 1.16 -20.20
C VAL A 101 -18.17 0.98 -19.40
N LEU A 102 -17.28 1.98 -19.43
CA LEU A 102 -16.02 1.97 -18.67
C LEU A 102 -16.22 2.29 -17.18
N ASP A 103 -17.35 2.87 -16.79
CA ASP A 103 -17.66 3.14 -15.37
C ASP A 103 -17.72 1.84 -14.56
N SER A 104 -18.18 0.73 -15.17
CA SER A 104 -18.22 -0.60 -14.55
C SER A 104 -16.83 -1.14 -14.19
N LEU A 105 -15.78 -0.71 -14.91
CA LEU A 105 -14.39 -1.06 -14.62
C LEU A 105 -13.83 -0.25 -13.44
N GLY A 106 -14.45 0.88 -13.10
CA GLY A 106 -14.08 1.67 -11.94
C GLY A 106 -14.23 0.88 -10.63
N TYR A 107 -13.26 1.05 -9.75
CA TYR A 107 -13.19 0.50 -8.42
C TYR A 107 -12.83 1.61 -7.42
N SER A 108 -13.41 1.52 -6.23
CA SER A 108 -13.08 2.35 -5.09
C SER A 108 -12.98 1.43 -3.88
N PRO A 109 -11.83 1.38 -3.18
CA PRO A 109 -11.73 0.61 -1.95
C PRO A 109 -12.65 1.21 -0.88
N ASP A 110 -13.16 0.35 -0.01
CA ASP A 110 -13.87 0.76 1.19
C ASP A 110 -12.88 1.14 2.30
N GLU A 111 -13.39 1.82 3.33
CA GLU A 111 -12.57 2.29 4.46
C GLU A 111 -11.83 1.14 5.18
N PRO A 112 -12.46 -0.02 5.48
CA PRO A 112 -11.75 -1.16 6.06
C PRO A 112 -10.60 -1.67 5.19
N SER A 113 -10.75 -1.69 3.86
CA SER A 113 -9.67 -2.11 2.96
C SER A 113 -8.48 -1.16 3.01
N ILE A 114 -8.72 0.16 3.07
CA ILE A 114 -7.67 1.18 3.18
C ILE A 114 -6.95 1.07 4.53
N GLU A 115 -7.70 0.83 5.61
CA GLU A 115 -7.12 0.63 6.93
C GLU A 115 -6.25 -0.64 6.99
N ASN A 116 -6.76 -1.77 6.49
CA ASN A 116 -5.99 -3.02 6.43
C ASN A 116 -4.72 -2.88 5.58
N PHE A 117 -4.83 -2.19 4.44
CA PHE A 117 -3.69 -1.87 3.58
C PHE A 117 -2.63 -1.06 4.34
N TRP A 118 -3.03 0.01 5.04
CA TRP A 118 -2.07 0.81 5.79
C TRP A 118 -1.45 0.03 6.94
N ASN A 119 -2.26 -0.71 7.71
CA ASN A 119 -1.78 -1.47 8.86
C ASN A 119 -0.75 -2.54 8.45
N LEU A 120 -0.90 -3.14 7.27
CA LEU A 120 0.10 -4.07 6.73
C LEU A 120 1.33 -3.32 6.16
N SER A 121 1.13 -2.16 5.51
CA SER A 121 2.22 -1.31 5.03
C SER A 121 3.10 -0.82 6.18
N GLU A 122 2.50 -0.29 7.26
CA GLU A 122 3.18 0.25 8.43
C GLU A 122 4.03 -0.81 9.14
N LYS A 123 3.55 -2.06 9.19
CA LYS A 123 4.34 -3.20 9.69
C LYS A 123 5.57 -3.44 8.86
N LEU A 124 5.44 -3.47 7.53
CA LEU A 124 6.56 -3.67 6.61
C LEU A 124 7.61 -2.54 6.70
N LEU A 125 7.21 -1.35 7.14
CA LEU A 125 8.13 -0.23 7.38
C LEU A 125 8.88 -0.34 8.71
N THR A 126 8.36 -1.11 9.68
CA THR A 126 8.86 -1.16 11.07
C THR A 126 9.76 -2.38 11.33
N ILE A 127 9.96 -3.26 10.35
CA ILE A 127 10.84 -4.44 10.51
C ILE A 127 12.27 -3.95 10.77
N SER A 128 12.81 -4.41 11.92
CA SER A 128 13.99 -3.87 12.60
C SER A 128 15.31 -4.46 12.08
N ASP A 129 16.36 -3.64 12.14
CA ASP A 129 17.80 -3.91 11.94
C ASP A 129 18.41 -4.95 12.91
N GLU A 130 17.62 -5.81 13.56
CA GLU A 130 18.08 -6.68 14.67
C GLU A 130 18.54 -8.08 14.23
N THR A 131 19.10 -8.23 13.03
CA THR A 131 19.92 -9.41 12.73
C THR A 131 21.34 -8.97 12.45
N GLU A 132 22.21 -9.15 13.44
CA GLU A 132 23.68 -9.16 13.32
C GLU A 132 24.18 -10.30 12.40
N ASP A 133 23.47 -10.60 11.30
CA ASP A 133 23.89 -11.56 10.29
C ASP A 133 24.31 -10.81 9.02
N GLU A 134 25.61 -10.93 8.72
CA GLU A 134 26.40 -10.25 7.69
C GLU A 134 25.99 -10.57 6.24
N ASP A 135 24.72 -10.50 5.85
CA ASP A 135 24.31 -10.59 4.43
C ASP A 135 23.80 -9.24 3.92
N ALA A 136 24.74 -8.41 3.43
CA ALA A 136 24.46 -7.12 2.82
C ALA A 136 23.40 -7.16 1.69
N ASN A 137 23.13 -8.32 1.08
CA ASN A 137 22.05 -8.46 0.11
C ASN A 137 20.66 -8.48 0.75
N VAL A 138 20.53 -8.99 1.98
CA VAL A 138 19.24 -9.08 2.69
C VAL A 138 18.81 -7.68 3.13
N GLU A 139 19.70 -6.92 3.76
CA GLU A 139 19.48 -5.52 4.15
C GLU A 139 19.08 -4.66 2.93
N TYR A 140 19.79 -4.79 1.81
CA TYR A 140 19.45 -4.07 0.58
C TYR A 140 18.06 -4.40 0.02
N ILE A 141 17.66 -5.69 0.06
CA ILE A 141 16.34 -6.12 -0.38
C ILE A 141 15.25 -5.54 0.53
N GLU A 142 15.47 -5.55 1.84
CA GLU A 142 14.53 -5.02 2.81
C GLU A 142 14.36 -3.50 2.68
N ASP A 143 15.44 -2.75 2.53
CA ASP A 143 15.43 -1.32 2.22
C ASP A 143 14.63 -1.01 0.95
N THR A 144 14.93 -1.73 -0.12
CA THR A 144 14.23 -1.58 -1.41
C THR A 144 12.74 -1.88 -1.28
N ASN A 145 12.38 -2.89 -0.47
CA ASN A 145 10.99 -3.22 -0.21
C ASN A 145 10.28 -2.13 0.60
N ARG A 146 10.93 -1.56 1.63
CA ARG A 146 10.39 -0.44 2.43
C ARG A 146 10.12 0.79 1.55
N ASP A 147 11.06 1.12 0.68
CA ASP A 147 10.91 2.20 -0.30
C ASP A 147 9.72 1.94 -1.24
N ALA A 148 9.60 0.72 -1.78
CA ALA A 148 8.50 0.36 -2.66
C ALA A 148 7.13 0.39 -1.95
N VAL A 149 7.04 -0.02 -0.67
CA VAL A 149 5.82 0.10 0.15
C VAL A 149 5.43 1.57 0.33
N MET A 150 6.38 2.41 0.71
CA MET A 150 6.12 3.84 0.89
C MET A 150 5.70 4.50 -0.43
N LEU A 151 6.39 4.17 -1.53
CA LEU A 151 6.07 4.68 -2.86
C LEU A 151 4.67 4.25 -3.30
N ALA A 152 4.29 2.99 -3.06
CA ALA A 152 2.97 2.47 -3.36
C ALA A 152 1.86 3.25 -2.62
N ALA A 153 2.03 3.46 -1.31
CA ALA A 153 1.09 4.24 -0.50
C ALA A 153 1.02 5.71 -0.95
N ALA A 154 2.17 6.35 -1.20
CA ALA A 154 2.24 7.73 -1.68
C ALA A 154 1.56 7.89 -3.04
N LYS A 155 1.73 6.92 -3.94
CA LYS A 155 1.09 6.92 -5.26
C LYS A 155 -0.43 6.88 -5.16
N LEU A 156 -1.00 6.12 -4.23
CA LEU A 156 -2.45 6.07 -4.02
C LEU A 156 -3.03 7.45 -3.69
N VAL A 157 -2.35 8.20 -2.82
CA VAL A 157 -2.72 9.57 -2.46
C VAL A 157 -2.52 10.51 -3.65
N ALA A 158 -1.34 10.48 -4.27
CA ALA A 158 -0.99 11.36 -5.39
C ALA A 158 -1.93 11.20 -6.59
N THR A 159 -2.36 9.97 -6.86
CA THR A 159 -3.30 9.65 -7.95
C THR A 159 -4.76 9.82 -7.54
N ARG A 160 -5.07 10.16 -6.27
CA ARG A 160 -6.42 10.21 -5.72
C ARG A 160 -7.20 8.91 -5.90
N SER A 161 -6.51 7.77 -5.76
CA SER A 161 -7.11 6.44 -5.80
C SER A 161 -7.77 6.07 -4.46
N VAL A 162 -7.43 6.80 -3.40
CA VAL A 162 -8.01 6.70 -2.05
C VAL A 162 -8.28 8.10 -1.49
N PRO A 163 -9.12 8.24 -0.46
CA PRO A 163 -9.32 9.50 0.27
C PRO A 163 -8.00 10.02 0.86
N MET A 164 -7.69 11.29 0.59
CA MET A 164 -6.43 11.91 1.01
C MET A 164 -6.44 12.27 2.51
N ASP A 165 -7.61 12.58 3.06
CA ASP A 165 -7.85 12.94 4.45
C ASP A 165 -7.50 11.82 5.45
N TYR A 166 -7.55 10.56 5.02
CA TYR A 166 -7.13 9.43 5.84
C TYR A 166 -5.66 9.03 5.61
N LEU A 167 -5.29 8.71 4.37
CA LEU A 167 -3.99 8.07 4.11
C LEU A 167 -2.82 9.06 4.07
N ALA A 168 -3.03 10.30 3.59
CA ALA A 168 -1.97 11.30 3.55
C ALA A 168 -1.41 11.64 4.94
N PRO A 169 -2.23 11.93 5.98
CA PRO A 169 -1.68 12.20 7.30
C PRO A 169 -0.99 10.99 7.93
N LYS A 170 -1.44 9.77 7.62
CA LYS A 170 -0.75 8.54 8.02
C LYS A 170 0.65 8.48 7.42
N ILE A 171 0.78 8.63 6.10
CA ILE A 171 2.09 8.65 5.42
C ILE A 171 3.00 9.77 5.96
N ILE A 172 2.49 11.02 6.02
CA ILE A 172 3.30 12.18 6.43
C ILE A 172 3.77 12.04 7.88
N SER A 173 3.01 11.35 8.74
CA SER A 173 3.43 11.12 10.11
C SER A 173 4.72 10.27 10.23
N HIS A 174 5.13 9.55 9.18
CA HIS A 174 6.39 8.81 9.11
C HIS A 174 7.58 9.62 8.58
N PHE A 175 7.42 10.92 8.37
CA PHE A 175 8.49 11.78 7.89
C PHE A 175 9.73 11.71 8.80
N GLY A 176 10.89 11.37 8.23
CA GLY A 176 12.15 11.27 8.97
C GLY A 176 12.35 9.99 9.78
N MET A 177 11.41 9.04 9.77
CA MET A 177 11.49 7.82 10.59
C MET A 177 12.27 6.68 9.94
N HIS A 178 12.19 6.55 8.61
CA HIS A 178 12.61 5.34 7.90
C HIS A 178 13.75 5.59 6.91
N GLY A 179 14.69 6.46 7.30
CA GLY A 179 15.83 6.83 6.45
C GLY A 179 15.52 7.88 5.37
N ALA A 180 16.55 8.19 4.58
CA ALA A 180 16.55 9.30 3.63
C ALA A 180 15.61 9.07 2.42
N SER A 181 15.61 7.85 1.86
CA SER A 181 14.84 7.52 0.66
C SER A 181 13.33 7.64 0.87
N ILE A 182 12.81 7.06 1.95
CA ILE A 182 11.41 7.22 2.37
C ILE A 182 11.10 8.70 2.68
N THR A 183 12.00 9.41 3.36
CA THR A 183 11.81 10.84 3.64
C THR A 183 11.65 11.65 2.36
N ASP A 184 12.45 11.37 1.34
CA ASP A 184 12.35 12.06 0.04
C ASP A 184 11.07 11.70 -0.71
N THR A 185 10.60 10.45 -0.61
CA THR A 185 9.29 10.04 -1.14
C THR A 185 8.15 10.83 -0.47
N ILE A 186 8.20 11.00 0.86
CA ILE A 186 7.20 11.80 1.60
C ILE A 186 7.30 13.29 1.21
N LYS A 187 8.50 13.85 1.03
CA LYS A 187 8.67 15.23 0.52
C LYS A 187 8.02 15.41 -0.86
N HIS A 188 8.21 14.44 -1.75
CA HIS A 188 7.60 14.47 -3.07
C HIS A 188 6.07 14.43 -2.98
N LEU A 189 5.53 13.55 -2.14
CA LEU A 189 4.08 13.50 -1.89
C LEU A 189 3.54 14.83 -1.36
N ILE A 190 4.21 15.44 -0.38
CA ILE A 190 3.84 16.77 0.15
C ILE A 190 3.82 17.81 -0.98
N SER A 191 4.83 17.80 -1.86
CA SER A 191 4.87 18.71 -3.03
C SER A 191 3.68 18.51 -3.97
N VAL A 192 3.25 17.26 -4.20
CA VAL A 192 2.07 16.94 -5.01
C VAL A 192 0.79 17.44 -4.33
N ILE A 193 0.58 17.11 -3.05
CA ILE A 193 -0.59 17.54 -2.27
C ILE A 193 -0.69 19.07 -2.29
N ARG A 194 0.44 19.77 -2.13
CA ARG A 194 0.52 21.23 -2.18
C ARG A 194 -0.03 21.84 -3.47
N LYS A 195 0.18 21.15 -4.60
CA LYS A 195 -0.31 21.60 -5.91
C LYS A 195 -1.78 21.28 -6.13
N THR A 196 -2.30 20.25 -5.46
CA THR A 196 -3.62 19.68 -5.77
C THR A 196 -4.71 19.95 -4.74
N ALA A 197 -4.36 20.31 -3.50
CA ALA A 197 -5.29 20.41 -2.38
C ALA A 197 -4.84 21.48 -1.36
N ASN A 198 -4.66 22.73 -1.80
CA ASN A 198 -3.99 23.76 -0.99
C ASN A 198 -4.70 24.08 0.33
N ASP A 199 -6.03 24.07 0.34
CA ASP A 199 -6.83 24.45 1.52
C ASP A 199 -6.91 23.33 2.58
N GLU A 200 -6.64 22.08 2.20
CA GLU A 200 -6.70 20.90 3.09
C GLU A 200 -5.35 20.62 3.78
N ILE A 201 -4.26 21.22 3.30
CA ILE A 201 -2.90 21.02 3.83
C ILE A 201 -2.82 21.23 5.35
N PRO A 202 -3.33 22.34 5.93
CA PRO A 202 -3.16 22.56 7.36
C PRO A 202 -3.82 21.45 8.20
N ILE A 203 -4.97 20.93 7.73
CA ILE A 203 -5.70 19.85 8.38
C ILE A 203 -4.90 18.56 8.30
N ILE A 204 -4.43 18.19 7.10
CA ILE A 204 -3.61 16.99 6.87
C ILE A 204 -2.35 17.02 7.74
N PHE A 205 -1.63 18.15 7.79
CA PHE A 205 -0.42 18.27 8.58
C PHE A 205 -0.68 18.21 10.08
N LEU A 206 -1.74 18.87 10.56
CA LEU A 206 -2.14 18.79 11.97
C LEU A 206 -2.46 17.35 12.37
N GLU A 207 -3.18 16.61 11.53
CA GLU A 207 -3.53 15.22 11.76
C GLU A 207 -2.29 14.30 11.72
N ALA A 208 -1.32 14.59 10.83
CA ALA A 208 -0.04 13.89 10.78
C ALA A 208 0.78 14.11 12.07
N LEU A 209 0.85 15.36 12.53
CA LEU A 209 1.56 15.74 13.77
C LEU A 209 0.95 15.07 15.00
N LYS A 210 -0.38 15.03 15.11
CA LYS A 210 -1.06 14.32 16.20
C LYS A 210 -0.69 12.84 16.22
N ARG A 211 -0.69 12.16 15.07
CA ARG A 211 -0.31 10.74 14.96
C ARG A 211 1.14 10.50 15.35
N ALA A 212 2.06 11.33 14.85
CA ALA A 212 3.47 11.26 15.22
C ALA A 212 3.67 11.46 16.73
N ASN A 213 2.99 12.46 17.32
CA ASN A 213 3.05 12.72 18.75
C ASN A 213 2.42 11.59 19.58
N GLN A 214 1.32 10.98 19.12
CA GLN A 214 0.70 9.83 19.80
C GLN A 214 1.64 8.64 19.85
N ARG A 215 2.28 8.29 18.72
CA ARG A 215 3.30 7.22 18.69
C ARG A 215 4.43 7.53 19.66
N HIS A 216 4.99 8.73 19.59
CA HIS A 216 6.06 9.14 20.50
C HIS A 216 5.62 9.18 21.98
N SER A 217 4.38 9.54 22.29
CA SER A 217 3.87 9.54 23.68
C SER A 217 3.72 8.12 24.23
N VAL A 218 3.40 7.14 23.38
CA VAL A 218 3.39 5.71 23.74
C VAL A 218 4.83 5.22 23.95
N ASP A 219 5.78 5.66 23.12
CA ASP A 219 7.20 5.31 23.24
C ASP A 219 7.85 5.94 24.50
N ILE A 220 7.55 7.21 24.81
CA ILE A 220 7.97 7.90 26.05
C ILE A 220 7.35 7.23 27.29
N ALA A 221 6.11 6.74 27.21
CA ALA A 221 5.51 5.99 28.32
C ALA A 221 6.23 4.66 28.61
N GLN A 222 7.12 4.22 27.71
CA GLN A 222 7.93 3.00 27.85
C GLN A 222 9.42 3.28 28.16
N LEU A 223 9.97 4.49 28.00
CA LEU A 223 11.36 4.84 28.37
C LEU A 223 11.54 6.34 28.76
N PRO A 224 12.47 6.69 29.68
CA PRO A 224 12.60 8.05 30.22
C PRO A 224 13.24 9.04 29.24
N ILE A 225 12.48 10.10 28.93
CA ILE A 225 12.85 11.47 28.50
C ILE A 225 14.11 11.59 27.62
N TYR A 226 13.95 11.85 26.31
CA TYR A 226 14.70 12.86 25.52
C TYR A 226 14.45 12.67 24.01
N THR A 227 13.50 13.39 23.38
CA THR A 227 13.64 13.92 21.99
C THR A 227 12.41 14.71 21.53
N PHE A 228 12.46 16.05 21.50
CA PHE A 228 11.35 16.89 21.00
C PHE A 228 11.77 18.04 20.08
N LEU A 229 12.73 17.85 19.15
CA LEU A 229 13.27 18.98 18.37
C LEU A 229 13.27 18.87 16.83
N CYS A 230 12.80 17.79 16.20
CA CYS A 230 12.92 17.67 14.73
C CYS A 230 11.73 18.18 13.89
N LEU A 231 10.57 18.53 14.47
CA LEU A 231 9.37 18.87 13.68
C LEU A 231 9.11 20.37 13.48
N LEU A 232 9.95 21.27 14.00
CA LEU A 232 9.71 22.73 13.96
C LEU A 232 10.63 23.51 12.99
N SER A 233 11.35 22.83 12.09
CA SER A 233 12.34 23.48 11.21
C SER A 233 12.15 23.28 9.71
N VAL A 234 10.90 23.16 9.22
CA VAL A 234 10.56 23.22 7.78
C VAL A 234 9.63 24.40 7.50
#